data_AF-A0A5D6XVX0-F1
#
_entry.id   AF-A0A5D6XVX0-F1
#
_cell.length_a   1.000
_cell.length_b   1.000
_cell.length_c   1.000
_cell.angle_alpha   90.00
_cell.angle_beta   90.00
_cell.angle_gamma   90.00
#
_symmetry.space_group_name_H-M   'P 1'
#
loop_
_entity.id
_entity.type
_entity.pdbx_description
1 polymer ?
#
loop_
_entity_poly.entity_id
_entity_poly.type
_entity_poly.pdbx_seq_one_letter_code
_entity_poly.pdbx_strand_id
1 'polypeptide(L)'
;MDVLALPPQLLHLVLELVDAAGERRSRFVARHFESPRRMQDCLLQLKLVCRAWHHAVDKLETERRARVHNLILRVAPPSEPDERWLERLVYGPVAAKSDTLRELRVSVGGRGLAGGLFALQQELTYLQVVEKLEVDWHRIFASCRKLEWLDLSGVPINSPCILSGILDAASRHCTMLQALVLPGSGMGVIDRQVDLASVMPDLYQALARWSTHGSKQGLTQLTVPKRHNFTDSDASLQQHSDEYLDTVARYCPNIEHLDGWKASYSDETELRCSEVWFCSLGTWRKFCETCTKIREFNWFVAPFDRDYLAAFAASPKPNLTKMTLTCGNDEYFSDVLLSGEYYRAGGFSFSTESLTHVLSACPALRDLRIVFSKLLYRTQWLQERIDDSFLCALGVYCPELERLVIDEIESVNHYQAIRGISDVGLAALARLPQLRSITLKQSRCTAEGILDLILNDPHPRDKRCVSVRVGSVGGPHCVQFYEVLLAILALLLARPAEEPLGYRFRLELVAHGTKHLALDDVVHARLKNSTKALSTHHSSVAVYFCGQTKRSKRIPTHLDRVRSVVVISM
;
A
#
# COMPACT_ATOMS: atom_id res chain seq x y z
N MET A 1 -12.40 -31.60 -9.00
CA MET A 1 -13.64 -30.92 -9.43
C MET A 1 -13.40 -30.39 -10.83
N ASP A 2 -14.21 -30.81 -11.79
CA ASP A 2 -14.16 -30.25 -13.13
C ASP A 2 -14.76 -28.83 -13.09
N VAL A 3 -13.91 -27.82 -13.09
CA VAL A 3 -14.31 -26.41 -13.03
C VAL A 3 -15.17 -26.03 -14.25
N LEU A 4 -15.08 -26.80 -15.34
CA LEU A 4 -15.89 -26.63 -16.55
C LEU A 4 -17.33 -27.13 -16.40
N ALA A 5 -17.62 -27.92 -15.35
CA ALA A 5 -18.93 -28.48 -15.07
C ALA A 5 -19.69 -27.74 -13.95
N LEU A 6 -19.18 -26.60 -13.47
CA LEU A 6 -19.86 -25.82 -12.45
C LEU A 6 -21.22 -25.29 -12.96
N PRO A 7 -22.32 -25.49 -12.21
CA PRO A 7 -23.60 -24.89 -12.52
C PRO A 7 -23.50 -23.37 -12.71
N PRO A 8 -24.22 -22.77 -13.66
CA PRO A 8 -24.14 -21.34 -13.96
C PRO A 8 -24.35 -20.42 -12.73
N GLN A 9 -25.13 -20.86 -11.74
CA GLN A 9 -25.36 -20.12 -10.49
C GLN A 9 -24.12 -20.11 -9.58
N LEU A 10 -23.41 -21.23 -9.47
CA LEU A 10 -22.16 -21.31 -8.72
C LEU A 10 -21.02 -20.58 -9.44
N LEU A 11 -21.02 -20.61 -10.77
CA LEU A 11 -20.10 -19.84 -11.58
C LEU A 11 -20.31 -18.32 -11.38
N HIS A 12 -21.56 -17.87 -11.36
CA HIS A 12 -21.90 -16.48 -11.04
C HIS A 12 -21.43 -16.09 -9.64
N LEU A 13 -21.66 -16.92 -8.62
CA LEU A 13 -21.18 -16.71 -7.25
C LEU A 13 -19.64 -16.66 -7.16
N VAL A 14 -18.93 -17.54 -7.86
CA VAL A 14 -17.46 -17.53 -7.91
C VAL A 14 -16.95 -16.26 -8.59
N LEU A 15 -17.57 -15.84 -9.69
CA LEU A 15 -17.20 -14.62 -10.39
C LEU A 15 -17.62 -13.36 -9.61
N GLU A 16 -18.75 -13.35 -8.90
CA GLU A 16 -19.13 -12.30 -7.95
C GLU A 16 -18.18 -12.27 -6.76
N LEU A 17 -17.64 -13.40 -6.30
CA LEU A 17 -16.63 -13.44 -5.26
C LEU A 17 -15.27 -12.95 -5.77
N VAL A 18 -14.92 -13.25 -7.03
CA VAL A 18 -13.70 -12.77 -7.68
C VAL A 18 -13.81 -11.28 -8.01
N ASP A 19 -14.97 -10.81 -8.47
CA ASP A 19 -15.26 -9.39 -8.71
C ASP A 19 -15.46 -8.66 -7.39
N ALA A 20 -16.10 -9.22 -6.37
CA ALA A 20 -16.14 -8.61 -5.03
C ALA A 20 -14.77 -8.63 -4.36
N ALA A 21 -13.89 -9.62 -4.62
CA ALA A 21 -12.51 -9.62 -4.13
C ALA A 21 -11.62 -8.67 -4.92
N GLY A 22 -11.85 -8.52 -6.22
CA GLY A 22 -11.18 -7.58 -7.12
C GLY A 22 -11.65 -6.14 -6.93
N GLU A 23 -12.94 -5.92 -6.68
CA GLU A 23 -13.55 -4.67 -6.26
C GLU A 23 -13.20 -4.37 -4.82
N ARG A 24 -13.16 -5.32 -3.88
CA ARG A 24 -12.55 -5.08 -2.56
C ARG A 24 -11.10 -4.64 -2.75
N ARG A 25 -10.27 -5.38 -3.49
CA ARG A 25 -8.87 -4.99 -3.75
C ARG A 25 -8.73 -3.65 -4.49
N SER A 26 -9.62 -3.32 -5.43
CA SER A 26 -9.64 -2.06 -6.19
C SER A 26 -10.28 -0.89 -5.43
N ARG A 27 -11.21 -1.16 -4.51
CA ARG A 27 -11.81 -0.20 -3.55
C ARG A 27 -10.79 0.11 -2.43
N PHE A 28 -9.93 -0.83 -2.08
CA PHE A 28 -8.99 -0.69 -0.95
C PHE A 28 -7.59 -0.19 -1.33
N VAL A 29 -7.34 0.19 -2.59
CA VAL A 29 -5.98 0.44 -3.07
C VAL A 29 -5.92 1.63 -4.03
N ALA A 30 -5.59 2.81 -3.49
CA ALA A 30 -4.84 3.84 -4.20
C ALA A 30 -3.32 3.52 -4.21
N ARG A 31 -2.93 2.25 -4.40
CA ARG A 31 -1.56 1.95 -4.86
C ARG A 31 -1.57 2.19 -6.36
N HIS A 32 -0.64 3.02 -6.81
CA HIS A 32 0.06 2.89 -8.08
C HIS A 32 -0.40 1.68 -8.92
N PHE A 33 -1.31 1.96 -9.86
CA PHE A 33 -1.56 1.17 -11.07
C PHE A 33 -1.85 -0.33 -10.96
N GLU A 34 -2.82 -0.76 -10.15
CA GLU A 34 -3.70 -1.84 -10.65
C GLU A 34 -4.73 -1.19 -11.58
N SER A 35 -4.31 -0.98 -12.83
CA SER A 35 -5.16 -0.47 -13.88
C SER A 35 -6.44 -1.33 -13.95
N PRO A 36 -7.63 -0.73 -14.10
CA PRO A 36 -8.87 -1.44 -14.47
C PRO A 36 -8.66 -2.42 -15.63
N ARG A 37 -7.65 -2.15 -16.47
CA ARG A 37 -7.18 -3.03 -17.55
C ARG A 37 -6.83 -4.44 -17.09
N ARG A 38 -6.13 -4.66 -15.96
CA ARG A 38 -5.74 -6.04 -15.55
C ARG A 38 -6.94 -6.93 -15.22
N MET A 39 -7.94 -6.38 -14.54
CA MET A 39 -9.18 -7.11 -14.25
C MET A 39 -10.01 -7.31 -15.51
N GLN A 40 -10.06 -6.32 -16.39
CA GLN A 40 -10.73 -6.40 -17.69
C GLN A 40 -10.06 -7.45 -18.59
N ASP A 41 -8.72 -7.52 -18.59
CA ASP A 41 -7.93 -8.55 -19.28
C ASP A 41 -8.23 -9.93 -18.71
N CYS A 42 -8.32 -10.09 -17.39
CA CYS A 42 -8.74 -11.35 -16.76
C CYS A 42 -10.17 -11.75 -17.14
N LEU A 43 -11.14 -10.83 -17.10
CA LEU A 43 -12.52 -11.11 -17.49
C LEU A 43 -12.62 -11.49 -18.97
N LEU A 44 -11.84 -10.84 -19.85
CA LEU A 44 -11.72 -11.21 -21.27
C LEU A 44 -11.16 -12.62 -21.45
N GLN A 45 -10.14 -13.01 -20.68
CA GLN A 45 -9.61 -14.38 -20.69
C GLN A 45 -10.67 -15.39 -20.20
N LEU A 46 -11.47 -15.03 -19.20
CA LEU A 46 -12.54 -15.88 -18.68
C LEU A 46 -13.69 -16.07 -19.70
N LYS A 47 -14.01 -15.05 -20.51
CA LYS A 47 -14.97 -15.17 -21.62
C LYS A 47 -14.58 -16.21 -22.66
N LEU A 48 -13.29 -16.57 -22.77
CA LEU A 48 -12.77 -17.53 -23.75
C LEU A 48 -12.86 -18.99 -23.28
N VAL A 49 -13.19 -19.25 -22.00
CA VAL A 49 -13.19 -20.61 -21.43
C VAL A 49 -14.30 -21.47 -22.03
N CYS A 50 -15.56 -21.02 -21.97
CA CYS A 50 -16.69 -21.64 -22.67
C CYS A 50 -17.89 -20.66 -22.74
N ARG A 51 -18.96 -21.05 -23.45
CA ARG A 51 -20.18 -20.23 -23.60
C ARG A 51 -20.84 -19.87 -22.26
N ALA A 52 -20.80 -20.76 -21.26
CA ALA A 52 -21.38 -20.49 -19.95
C ALA A 52 -20.60 -19.40 -19.19
N TRP A 53 -19.26 -19.43 -19.25
CA TRP A 53 -18.41 -18.38 -18.70
C TRP A 53 -18.59 -17.05 -19.42
N HIS A 54 -18.72 -17.08 -20.75
CA HIS A 54 -19.02 -15.89 -21.53
C HIS A 54 -20.29 -15.18 -21.05
N HIS A 55 -21.40 -15.92 -20.96
CA HIS A 55 -22.67 -15.38 -20.50
C HIS A 55 -22.61 -14.88 -19.03
N ALA A 56 -21.90 -15.60 -18.15
CA ALA A 56 -21.74 -15.19 -16.76
C ALA A 56 -20.94 -13.88 -16.63
N VAL A 57 -19.85 -13.72 -17.38
CA VAL A 57 -19.06 -12.48 -17.40
C VAL A 57 -19.84 -11.33 -18.03
N ASP A 58 -20.58 -11.56 -19.12
CA ASP A 58 -21.43 -10.52 -19.73
C ASP A 58 -22.52 -10.03 -18.79
N LYS A 59 -23.14 -10.95 -18.03
CA LYS A 59 -24.12 -10.61 -16.99
C LYS A 59 -23.49 -9.73 -15.92
N LEU A 60 -22.30 -10.08 -15.43
CA LEU A 60 -21.58 -9.29 -14.42
C LEU A 60 -21.15 -7.92 -14.93
N GLU A 61 -20.64 -7.84 -16.16
CA GLU A 61 -20.32 -6.54 -16.78
C GLU A 61 -21.57 -5.67 -16.91
N THR A 62 -22.72 -6.26 -17.23
CA THR A 62 -24.00 -5.55 -17.34
C THR A 62 -24.46 -5.04 -15.96
N GLU A 63 -24.43 -5.90 -14.94
CA GLU A 63 -24.76 -5.53 -13.55
C GLU A 63 -23.82 -4.44 -13.03
N ARG A 64 -22.51 -4.54 -13.31
CA ARG A 64 -21.52 -3.53 -12.96
C ARG A 64 -21.74 -2.22 -13.68
N ARG A 65 -22.01 -2.23 -14.98
CA ARG A 65 -22.36 -1.03 -15.75
C ARG A 65 -23.64 -0.38 -15.23
N ALA A 66 -24.58 -1.14 -14.66
CA ALA A 66 -25.78 -0.58 -14.03
C ALA A 66 -25.49 0.08 -12.67
N ARG A 67 -24.48 -0.41 -11.92
CA ARG A 67 -24.09 0.10 -10.60
C ARG A 67 -23.06 1.24 -10.61
N VAL A 68 -22.26 1.34 -11.66
CA VAL A 68 -21.19 2.35 -11.79
C VAL A 68 -21.51 3.35 -12.90
N HIS A 69 -21.30 4.64 -12.63
CA HIS A 69 -21.37 5.69 -13.64
C HIS A 69 -20.17 6.63 -13.55
N ASN A 70 -19.59 6.94 -14.71
CA ASN A 70 -18.52 7.92 -14.85
C ASN A 70 -19.12 9.16 -15.50
N LEU A 71 -19.35 10.21 -14.71
CA LEU A 71 -19.76 11.51 -15.18
C LEU A 71 -18.53 12.29 -15.61
N ILE A 72 -18.41 12.52 -16.92
CA ILE A 72 -17.32 13.30 -17.51
C ILE A 72 -17.87 14.66 -17.91
N LEU A 73 -17.53 15.68 -17.13
CA LEU A 73 -17.82 17.07 -17.49
C LEU A 73 -16.84 17.49 -18.59
N ARG A 74 -17.40 17.74 -19.77
CA ARG A 74 -16.68 18.30 -20.93
C ARG A 74 -17.16 19.73 -21.14
N VAL A 75 -16.28 20.60 -21.64
CA VAL A 75 -16.72 21.95 -22.04
C VAL A 75 -17.57 21.84 -23.30
N ALA A 76 -18.73 22.49 -23.28
CA ALA A 76 -19.59 22.59 -24.45
C ALA A 76 -18.87 23.39 -25.55
N PRO A 77 -18.98 23.01 -26.84
CA PRO A 77 -18.57 23.89 -27.91
C PRO A 77 -19.33 25.23 -27.80
N PRO A 78 -18.72 26.35 -28.19
CA PRO A 78 -19.23 27.71 -27.95
C PRO A 78 -20.63 28.01 -28.53
N SER A 79 -21.22 27.09 -29.30
CA SER A 79 -22.51 27.21 -29.98
C SER A 79 -23.72 26.63 -29.23
N GLU A 80 -23.57 25.83 -28.16
CA GLU A 80 -24.72 25.22 -27.44
C GLU A 80 -24.49 24.95 -25.93
N PRO A 81 -24.20 25.93 -25.06
CA PRO A 81 -24.38 25.75 -23.63
C PRO A 81 -25.85 26.03 -23.25
N ASP A 82 -26.78 25.22 -23.75
CA ASP A 82 -28.20 25.32 -23.36
C ASP A 82 -28.54 24.23 -22.32
N GLU A 83 -29.59 24.43 -21.52
CA GLU A 83 -30.07 23.51 -20.47
C GLU A 83 -30.27 22.08 -21.02
N ARG A 84 -30.64 21.97 -22.30
CA ARG A 84 -30.77 20.70 -23.05
C ARG A 84 -29.48 19.92 -23.21
N TRP A 85 -28.32 20.58 -23.17
CA TRP A 85 -27.00 19.92 -23.18
C TRP A 85 -26.75 19.23 -21.84
N LEU A 86 -26.97 19.93 -20.72
CA LEU A 86 -26.87 19.38 -19.38
C LEU A 86 -27.87 18.24 -19.17
N GLU A 87 -29.10 18.39 -19.68
CA GLU A 87 -30.11 17.34 -19.61
C GLU A 87 -29.66 16.05 -20.32
N ARG A 88 -29.10 16.16 -21.53
CA ARG A 88 -28.69 14.98 -22.32
C ARG A 88 -27.42 14.32 -21.80
N LEU A 89 -26.45 15.09 -21.32
CA LEU A 89 -25.11 14.60 -21.02
C LEU A 89 -24.81 14.43 -19.53
N VAL A 90 -25.54 15.13 -18.67
CA VAL A 90 -25.31 15.14 -17.22
C VAL A 90 -26.50 14.55 -16.47
N TYR A 91 -27.69 15.16 -16.58
CA TYR A 91 -28.83 14.77 -15.74
C TYR A 91 -29.49 13.47 -16.20
N GLY A 92 -29.80 13.32 -17.49
CA GLY A 92 -30.48 12.16 -18.06
C GLY A 92 -29.75 10.84 -17.81
N PRO A 93 -28.43 10.73 -18.07
CA PRO A 93 -27.67 9.50 -17.84
C PRO A 93 -27.62 9.06 -16.37
N VAL A 94 -27.59 10.02 -15.43
CA VAL A 94 -27.60 9.73 -13.99
C VAL A 94 -29.01 9.33 -13.54
N ALA A 95 -30.04 10.07 -13.96
CA ALA A 95 -31.43 9.78 -13.64
C ALA A 95 -31.85 8.39 -14.15
N ALA A 96 -31.39 7.98 -15.34
CA ALA A 96 -31.66 6.67 -15.90
C ALA A 96 -31.11 5.49 -15.06
N LYS A 97 -30.17 5.76 -14.13
CA LYS A 97 -29.56 4.76 -13.25
C LYS A 97 -29.91 4.95 -11.78
N SER A 98 -30.81 5.87 -11.44
CA SER A 98 -31.08 6.31 -10.06
C SER A 98 -31.24 5.17 -9.05
N ASP A 99 -31.95 4.12 -9.42
CA ASP A 99 -32.27 2.99 -8.53
C ASP A 99 -31.14 1.96 -8.38
N THR A 100 -30.26 1.84 -9.38
CA THR A 100 -29.20 0.82 -9.43
C THR A 100 -27.82 1.39 -9.14
N LEU A 101 -27.62 2.69 -9.29
CA LEU A 101 -26.33 3.35 -9.08
C LEU A 101 -25.86 3.19 -7.62
N ARG A 102 -24.61 2.77 -7.47
CA ARG A 102 -23.90 2.61 -6.19
C ARG A 102 -22.58 3.37 -6.18
N GLU A 103 -21.98 3.58 -7.35
CA GLU A 103 -20.72 4.30 -7.50
C GLU A 103 -20.83 5.37 -8.58
N LEU A 104 -20.47 6.60 -8.21
CA LEU A 104 -20.40 7.74 -9.11
C LEU A 104 -18.98 8.27 -9.11
N ARG A 105 -18.38 8.35 -10.30
CA ARG A 105 -17.10 9.00 -10.50
C ARG A 105 -17.32 10.29 -11.27
N VAL A 106 -16.85 11.40 -10.72
CA VAL A 106 -16.92 12.71 -11.38
C VAL A 106 -15.53 13.07 -11.87
N SER A 107 -15.44 13.45 -13.14
CA SER A 107 -14.19 13.88 -13.75
C SER A 107 -14.41 15.08 -14.65
N VAL A 108 -13.45 16.01 -14.64
CA VAL A 108 -13.47 17.22 -15.45
C VAL A 108 -12.38 17.10 -16.52
N GLY A 109 -12.62 16.42 -17.64
CA GLY A 109 -11.58 16.16 -18.65
C GLY A 109 -11.04 14.72 -18.64
N GLY A 110 -9.76 14.51 -19.00
CA GLY A 110 -9.21 13.18 -19.32
C GLY A 110 -7.93 12.81 -18.56
N ARG A 111 -7.68 11.51 -18.36
CA ARG A 111 -6.38 11.01 -17.85
C ARG A 111 -5.41 10.87 -19.02
N GLY A 112 -4.27 11.56 -18.98
CA GLY A 112 -3.22 11.48 -20.00
C GLY A 112 -2.55 10.11 -20.05
N LEU A 113 -1.96 9.76 -21.20
CA LEU A 113 -1.31 8.47 -21.48
C LEU A 113 0.00 8.23 -20.70
N ALA A 114 0.59 9.26 -20.08
CA ALA A 114 1.83 9.15 -19.31
C ALA A 114 1.55 9.42 -17.81
N GLY A 115 1.57 8.36 -16.99
CA GLY A 115 1.70 8.49 -15.53
C GLY A 115 0.45 8.85 -14.74
N GLY A 116 -0.76 8.71 -15.30
CA GLY A 116 -2.00 8.99 -14.52
C GLY A 116 -2.21 10.47 -14.21
N LEU A 117 -1.43 11.34 -14.86
CA LEU A 117 -1.57 12.77 -14.80
C LEU A 117 -2.95 13.18 -15.38
N PHE A 118 -3.80 13.84 -14.58
CA PHE A 118 -4.94 14.61 -15.04
C PHE A 118 -4.48 15.68 -16.03
N ALA A 119 -4.78 15.47 -17.31
CA ALA A 119 -4.70 16.53 -18.28
C ALA A 119 -6.11 17.10 -18.38
N LEU A 120 -6.25 18.39 -18.09
CA LEU A 120 -7.28 19.16 -18.77
C LEU A 120 -7.20 18.75 -20.25
N GLN A 121 -8.30 18.22 -20.82
CA GLN A 121 -8.30 17.84 -22.25
C GLN A 121 -7.72 19.02 -23.03
N GLN A 122 -6.98 18.78 -24.12
CA GLN A 122 -6.21 19.83 -24.85
C GLN A 122 -7.01 21.11 -25.17
N GLU A 123 -8.34 21.06 -25.11
CA GLU A 123 -9.31 22.14 -25.32
C GLU A 123 -9.69 22.93 -24.04
N LEU A 124 -9.26 22.51 -22.85
CA LEU A 124 -9.57 23.10 -21.55
C LEU A 124 -8.41 23.97 -21.04
N THR A 125 -8.19 25.12 -21.67
CA THR A 125 -7.08 26.02 -21.29
C THR A 125 -7.36 26.77 -19.98
N TYR A 126 -8.60 26.79 -19.47
CA TYR A 126 -8.99 27.53 -18.25
C TYR A 126 -10.07 26.80 -17.42
N LEU A 127 -9.80 26.52 -16.13
CA LEU A 127 -10.76 25.99 -15.15
C LEU A 127 -12.03 26.84 -15.04
N GLN A 128 -11.91 28.15 -15.28
CA GLN A 128 -13.01 29.12 -15.30
C GLN A 128 -14.13 28.74 -16.28
N VAL A 129 -13.87 27.95 -17.32
CA VAL A 129 -14.90 27.53 -18.27
C VAL A 129 -15.78 26.41 -17.68
N VAL A 130 -15.22 25.58 -16.81
CA VAL A 130 -15.96 24.52 -16.11
C VAL A 130 -16.75 25.12 -14.95
N GLU A 131 -16.21 26.12 -14.26
CA GLU A 131 -16.93 26.84 -13.20
C GLU A 131 -18.13 27.63 -13.72
N LYS A 132 -18.13 28.01 -15.00
CA LYS A 132 -19.29 28.59 -15.69
C LYS A 132 -20.37 27.57 -16.07
N LEU A 133 -20.08 26.26 -15.99
CA LEU A 133 -21.12 25.25 -16.09
C LEU A 133 -21.91 25.30 -14.77
N GLU A 134 -23.07 25.96 -14.78
CA GLU A 134 -24.01 26.00 -13.65
C GLU A 134 -24.67 24.63 -13.46
N VAL A 135 -23.88 23.63 -13.08
CA VAL A 135 -24.34 22.26 -12.83
C VAL A 135 -25.12 22.25 -11.52
N ASP A 136 -26.40 21.85 -11.58
CA ASP A 136 -27.22 21.61 -10.41
C ASP A 136 -26.86 20.26 -9.79
N TRP A 137 -25.91 20.30 -8.86
CA TRP A 137 -25.48 19.13 -8.10
C TRP A 137 -26.60 18.54 -7.25
N HIS A 138 -27.53 19.35 -6.75
CA HIS A 138 -28.66 18.83 -5.97
C HIS A 138 -29.56 17.94 -6.83
N ARG A 139 -29.84 18.33 -8.08
CA ARG A 139 -30.62 17.52 -9.01
C ARG A 139 -29.95 16.17 -9.30
N ILE A 140 -28.63 16.17 -9.49
CA ILE A 140 -27.85 14.94 -9.70
C ILE A 140 -27.95 14.04 -8.48
N PHE A 141 -27.57 14.53 -7.30
CA PHE A 141 -27.48 13.71 -6.10
C PHE A 141 -28.85 13.32 -5.52
N ALA A 142 -29.91 14.10 -5.77
CA ALA A 142 -31.29 13.71 -5.45
C ALA A 142 -31.73 12.43 -6.19
N SER A 143 -31.14 12.18 -7.37
CA SER A 143 -31.34 10.97 -8.16
C SER A 143 -30.45 9.80 -7.68
N CYS A 144 -29.45 10.04 -6.84
CA CYS A 144 -28.43 9.07 -6.43
C CYS A 144 -28.59 8.60 -4.97
N ARG A 145 -29.81 8.37 -4.49
CA ARG A 145 -30.08 8.13 -3.06
C ARG A 145 -29.39 6.88 -2.47
N LYS A 146 -29.11 5.89 -3.32
CA LYS A 146 -28.46 4.63 -2.94
C LYS A 146 -26.94 4.65 -3.19
N LEU A 147 -26.36 5.81 -3.46
CA LEU A 147 -24.93 5.96 -3.69
C LEU A 147 -24.14 5.54 -2.45
N GLU A 148 -23.20 4.61 -2.64
CA GLU A 148 -22.29 4.10 -1.61
C GLU A 148 -20.88 4.67 -1.76
N TRP A 149 -20.49 5.03 -2.99
CA TRP A 149 -19.15 5.51 -3.33
C TRP A 149 -19.17 6.74 -4.21
N LEU A 150 -18.42 7.77 -3.81
CA LEU A 150 -18.21 8.99 -4.59
C LEU A 150 -16.71 9.21 -4.83
N ASP A 151 -16.31 9.15 -6.10
CA ASP A 151 -14.93 9.40 -6.54
C ASP A 151 -14.81 10.75 -7.25
N LEU A 152 -14.10 11.68 -6.61
CA LEU A 152 -13.79 13.01 -7.12
C LEU A 152 -12.31 13.16 -7.48
N SER A 153 -11.56 12.05 -7.60
CA SER A 153 -10.13 12.08 -7.98
C SER A 153 -9.87 12.71 -9.34
N GLY A 154 -10.89 12.80 -10.19
CA GLY A 154 -10.85 13.47 -11.49
C GLY A 154 -11.32 14.93 -11.47
N VAL A 155 -11.58 15.52 -10.31
CA VAL A 155 -12.00 16.92 -10.16
C VAL A 155 -10.79 17.78 -9.76
N PRO A 156 -10.56 18.95 -10.38
CA PRO A 156 -9.51 19.87 -9.96
C PRO A 156 -9.71 20.33 -8.51
N ILE A 157 -8.66 20.22 -7.70
CA ILE A 157 -8.68 20.67 -6.30
C ILE A 157 -8.88 22.18 -6.16
N ASN A 158 -8.44 22.95 -7.16
CA ASN A 158 -8.52 24.41 -7.20
C ASN A 158 -9.88 24.96 -7.68
N SER A 159 -10.91 24.12 -7.80
CA SER A 159 -12.27 24.54 -8.12
C SER A 159 -13.18 24.37 -6.89
N PRO A 160 -13.03 25.21 -5.86
CA PRO A 160 -13.73 25.06 -4.59
C PRO A 160 -15.25 25.17 -4.77
N CYS A 161 -15.74 26.00 -5.71
CA CYS A 161 -17.16 26.09 -6.00
C CYS A 161 -17.76 24.75 -6.46
N ILE A 162 -17.02 23.98 -7.26
CA ILE A 162 -17.46 22.66 -7.74
C ILE A 162 -17.42 21.64 -6.59
N LEU A 163 -16.31 21.59 -5.83
CA LEU A 163 -16.18 20.65 -4.73
C LEU A 163 -17.18 20.93 -3.60
N SER A 164 -17.35 22.20 -3.21
CA SER A 164 -18.32 22.66 -2.23
C SER A 164 -19.75 22.28 -2.64
N GLY A 165 -20.13 22.59 -3.88
CA GLY A 165 -21.45 22.24 -4.41
C GLY A 165 -21.71 20.73 -4.42
N ILE A 166 -20.69 19.92 -4.79
CA ILE A 166 -20.77 18.46 -4.75
C ILE A 166 -20.92 17.96 -3.31
N LEU A 167 -20.10 18.44 -2.38
CA LEU A 167 -20.11 18.00 -0.98
C LEU A 167 -21.42 18.38 -0.27
N ASP A 168 -21.92 19.60 -0.47
CA ASP A 168 -23.20 20.03 0.07
C ASP A 168 -24.35 19.19 -0.49
N ALA A 169 -24.41 18.99 -1.81
CA ALA A 169 -25.48 18.21 -2.43
C ALA A 169 -25.43 16.72 -2.05
N ALA A 170 -24.25 16.10 -2.10
CA ALA A 170 -24.07 14.69 -1.75
C ALA A 170 -24.39 14.43 -0.27
N SER A 171 -23.99 15.33 0.64
CA SER A 171 -24.28 15.19 2.07
C SER A 171 -25.75 15.30 2.44
N ARG A 172 -26.57 15.97 1.61
CA ARG A 172 -28.02 16.07 1.82
C ARG A 172 -28.79 14.89 1.25
N HIS A 173 -28.38 14.38 0.08
CA HIS A 173 -29.19 13.42 -0.68
C HIS A 173 -28.69 11.97 -0.62
N CYS A 174 -27.39 11.75 -0.39
CA CYS A 174 -26.76 10.42 -0.42
C CYS A 174 -26.53 9.87 0.99
N THR A 175 -27.60 9.36 1.62
CA THR A 175 -27.55 8.83 3.00
C THR A 175 -26.91 7.44 3.12
N MET A 176 -26.68 6.75 2.01
CA MET A 176 -26.01 5.44 1.95
C MET A 176 -24.50 5.53 1.72
N LEU A 177 -23.97 6.75 1.61
CA LEU A 177 -22.57 6.98 1.26
C LEU A 177 -21.63 6.43 2.34
N GLN A 178 -20.64 5.66 1.89
CA GLN A 178 -19.65 4.98 2.72
C GLN A 178 -18.22 5.39 2.37
N ALA A 179 -17.98 5.73 1.10
CA ALA A 179 -16.66 6.09 0.61
C ALA A 179 -16.67 7.43 -0.12
N LEU A 180 -15.73 8.29 0.26
CA LEU A 180 -15.44 9.54 -0.42
C LEU A 180 -13.96 9.59 -0.81
N VAL A 181 -13.70 9.84 -2.10
CA VAL A 181 -12.34 10.06 -2.60
C VAL A 181 -12.23 11.49 -3.12
N LEU A 182 -11.51 12.35 -2.41
CA LEU A 182 -11.19 13.69 -2.86
C LEU A 182 -9.97 13.70 -3.81
N PRO A 183 -9.82 14.74 -4.64
CA PRO A 183 -8.68 14.86 -5.53
C PRO A 183 -7.35 14.97 -4.79
N GLY A 184 -6.31 14.35 -5.36
CA GLY A 184 -4.93 14.43 -4.86
C GLY A 184 -4.21 15.70 -5.35
N SER A 185 -3.18 16.11 -4.63
CA SER A 185 -2.39 17.33 -4.91
C SER A 185 -1.38 17.19 -6.06
N GLY A 186 -1.29 16.03 -6.70
CA GLY A 186 -0.14 15.66 -7.52
C GLY A 186 -0.33 15.97 -8.99
N MET A 187 -0.43 17.23 -9.42
CA MET A 187 -0.73 17.52 -10.83
C MET A 187 -0.23 18.88 -11.37
N GLY A 188 1.09 19.06 -11.55
CA GLY A 188 1.70 19.83 -12.67
C GLY A 188 1.27 21.27 -13.01
N VAL A 189 0.41 21.93 -12.24
CA VAL A 189 0.14 23.35 -12.39
C VAL A 189 1.07 24.05 -11.42
N ILE A 190 2.01 24.79 -12.01
CA ILE A 190 2.88 25.77 -11.35
C ILE A 190 2.08 26.47 -10.24
N ASP A 191 2.41 26.14 -9.00
CA ASP A 191 2.52 27.06 -7.88
C ASP A 191 1.40 28.12 -7.78
N ARG A 192 0.14 27.67 -7.88
CA ARG A 192 -0.98 28.44 -7.35
C ARG A 192 -1.39 27.77 -6.06
N GLN A 193 -1.19 28.48 -4.95
CA GLN A 193 -1.63 28.10 -3.61
C GLN A 193 -2.99 27.40 -3.71
N VAL A 194 -3.00 26.10 -3.39
CA VAL A 194 -4.25 25.36 -3.28
C VAL A 194 -4.95 25.92 -2.04
N ASP A 195 -6.12 26.54 -2.24
CA ASP A 195 -6.94 27.03 -1.14
C ASP A 195 -7.73 25.89 -0.50
N LEU A 196 -7.01 24.98 0.16
CA LEU A 196 -7.58 23.91 0.97
C LEU A 196 -8.42 24.46 2.13
N ALA A 197 -8.11 25.67 2.59
CA ALA A 197 -8.86 26.33 3.66
C ALA A 197 -10.33 26.55 3.28
N SER A 198 -10.63 26.69 1.98
CA SER A 198 -12.01 26.77 1.49
C SER A 198 -12.76 25.42 1.46
N VAL A 199 -12.08 24.29 1.22
CA VAL A 199 -12.72 22.98 1.02
C VAL A 199 -12.89 22.18 2.31
N MET A 200 -11.95 22.30 3.26
CA MET A 200 -11.99 21.52 4.51
C MET A 200 -13.22 21.81 5.38
N PRO A 201 -13.68 23.06 5.57
CA PRO A 201 -14.91 23.35 6.31
C PRO A 201 -16.14 22.67 5.69
N ASP A 202 -16.26 22.70 4.37
CA ASP A 202 -17.38 22.06 3.65
C ASP A 202 -17.33 20.54 3.79
N LEU A 203 -16.13 19.95 3.73
CA LEU A 203 -15.94 18.54 4.04
C LEU A 203 -16.41 18.23 5.46
N TYR A 204 -16.01 19.00 6.47
CA TYR A 204 -16.38 18.76 7.86
C TYR A 204 -17.89 18.85 8.09
N GLN A 205 -18.56 19.82 7.44
CA GLN A 205 -20.01 19.91 7.45
C GLN A 205 -20.67 18.70 6.78
N ALA A 206 -20.14 18.25 5.64
CA ALA A 206 -20.62 17.07 4.94
C ALA A 206 -20.47 15.80 5.80
N LEU A 207 -19.32 15.61 6.45
CA LEU A 207 -19.07 14.52 7.39
C LEU A 207 -20.06 14.55 8.55
N ALA A 208 -20.31 15.72 9.15
CA ALA A 208 -21.27 15.87 10.23
C ALA A 208 -22.69 15.45 9.80
N ARG A 209 -23.12 15.80 8.58
CA ARG A 209 -24.42 15.40 8.03
C ARG A 209 -24.49 13.90 7.76
N TRP A 210 -23.47 13.29 7.14
CA TRP A 210 -23.43 11.83 6.97
C TRP A 210 -23.37 11.07 8.29
N SER A 211 -22.72 11.64 9.31
CA SER A 211 -22.70 11.05 10.65
C SER A 211 -24.08 11.06 11.32
N THR A 212 -24.86 12.12 11.11
CA THR A 212 -26.14 12.34 11.80
C THR A 212 -27.34 11.75 11.06
N HIS A 213 -27.35 11.86 9.73
CA HIS A 213 -28.48 11.48 8.87
C HIS A 213 -28.17 10.28 7.97
N GLY A 214 -26.89 9.87 7.89
CA GLY A 214 -26.47 8.73 7.09
C GLY A 214 -26.75 7.40 7.78
N SER A 215 -27.00 6.37 6.96
CA SER A 215 -27.33 5.00 7.40
C SER A 215 -26.17 4.26 8.08
N LYS A 216 -24.95 4.78 8.01
CA LYS A 216 -23.71 4.12 8.48
C LYS A 216 -23.00 4.84 9.63
N GLN A 217 -23.63 5.88 10.20
CA GLN A 217 -23.02 6.73 11.24
C GLN A 217 -21.66 7.29 10.79
N GLY A 218 -21.63 7.84 9.57
CA GLY A 218 -20.42 8.37 8.94
C GLY A 218 -19.82 7.47 7.87
N LEU A 219 -18.67 7.88 7.35
CA LEU A 219 -17.96 7.18 6.29
C LEU A 219 -17.10 6.03 6.84
N THR A 220 -16.95 4.98 6.04
CA THR A 220 -16.00 3.89 6.29
C THR A 220 -14.70 4.07 5.50
N GLN A 221 -14.70 4.91 4.46
CA GLN A 221 -13.51 5.25 3.68
C GLN A 221 -13.49 6.73 3.33
N LEU A 222 -12.35 7.37 3.61
CA LEU A 222 -12.13 8.78 3.31
C LEU A 222 -10.72 8.94 2.74
N THR A 223 -10.64 9.51 1.53
CA THR A 223 -9.38 9.99 0.95
C THR A 223 -9.42 11.51 0.88
N VAL A 224 -8.42 12.17 1.44
CA VAL A 224 -8.29 13.63 1.40
C VAL A 224 -6.97 14.05 0.72
N PRO A 225 -6.91 15.25 0.10
CA PRO A 225 -5.64 15.79 -0.38
C PRO A 225 -4.63 16.04 0.74
N LYS A 226 -3.38 16.33 0.36
CA LYS A 226 -2.40 16.95 1.26
C LYS A 226 -3.00 18.22 1.85
N ARG A 227 -2.79 18.47 3.14
CA ARG A 227 -3.52 19.52 3.88
C ARG A 227 -2.71 20.76 4.22
N HIS A 228 -1.41 20.74 4.00
CA HIS A 228 -0.52 21.84 4.36
C HIS A 228 0.08 22.49 3.13
N ASN A 229 0.31 23.79 3.25
CA ASN A 229 1.16 24.55 2.35
C ASN A 229 2.51 24.80 3.04
N PHE A 230 3.59 24.88 2.26
CA PHE A 230 4.95 25.13 2.79
C PHE A 230 5.13 26.49 3.48
N THR A 231 4.10 27.35 3.44
CA THR A 231 4.07 28.67 4.07
C THR A 231 3.40 28.69 5.44
N ASP A 232 2.79 27.57 5.86
CA ASP A 232 2.09 27.49 7.14
C ASP A 232 3.09 27.50 8.31
N SER A 233 2.74 28.20 9.38
CA SER A 233 3.51 28.14 10.63
C SER A 233 3.34 26.79 11.34
N ASP A 234 4.32 26.40 12.17
CA ASP A 234 4.26 25.15 12.94
C ASP A 234 2.99 25.01 13.78
N ALA A 235 2.55 26.09 14.44
CA ALA A 235 1.34 26.11 15.25
C ALA A 235 0.07 25.89 14.40
N SER A 236 0.00 26.49 13.21
CA SER A 236 -1.13 26.28 12.30
C SER A 236 -1.17 24.86 11.72
N LEU A 237 -0.01 24.26 11.43
CA LEU A 237 0.08 22.87 10.97
C LEU A 237 -0.46 21.90 12.03
N GLN A 238 -0.13 22.16 13.30
CA GLN A 238 -0.65 21.38 14.41
C GLN A 238 -2.16 21.55 14.57
N GLN A 239 -2.65 22.79 14.55
CA GLN A 239 -4.07 23.08 14.67
C GLN A 239 -4.90 22.41 13.56
N HIS A 240 -4.43 22.45 12.31
CA HIS A 240 -5.11 21.78 11.18
C HIS A 240 -5.11 20.26 11.33
N SER A 241 -4.00 19.67 11.79
CA SER A 241 -3.90 18.23 12.05
C SER A 241 -4.83 17.80 13.18
N ASP A 242 -4.89 18.59 14.25
CA ASP A 242 -5.79 18.36 15.38
C ASP A 242 -7.25 18.45 14.94
N GLU A 243 -7.66 19.53 14.29
CA GLU A 243 -9.02 19.72 13.80
C GLU A 243 -9.46 18.57 12.88
N TYR A 244 -8.59 18.14 11.97
CA TYR A 244 -8.87 17.03 11.07
C TYR A 244 -9.12 15.72 11.81
N LEU A 245 -8.17 15.30 12.66
CA LEU A 245 -8.28 14.04 13.38
C LEU A 245 -9.46 14.04 14.37
N ASP A 246 -9.71 15.18 15.02
CA ASP A 246 -10.82 15.33 15.95
C ASP A 246 -12.17 15.26 15.24
N THR A 247 -12.25 15.82 14.03
CA THR A 247 -13.44 15.75 13.16
C THR A 247 -13.68 14.33 12.64
N VAL A 248 -12.64 13.65 12.18
CA VAL A 248 -12.74 12.25 11.73
C VAL A 248 -13.17 11.35 12.88
N ALA A 249 -12.56 11.48 14.05
CA ALA A 249 -12.94 10.72 15.24
C ALA A 249 -14.42 10.95 15.60
N ARG A 250 -14.89 12.20 15.52
CA ARG A 250 -16.26 12.57 15.88
C ARG A 250 -17.31 12.06 14.89
N TYR A 251 -17.06 12.20 13.59
CA TYR A 251 -18.08 11.98 12.56
C TYR A 251 -17.88 10.71 11.73
N CYS A 252 -16.73 10.05 11.83
CA CYS A 252 -16.43 8.80 11.12
C CYS A 252 -15.84 7.74 12.08
N PRO A 253 -16.51 7.39 13.21
CA PRO A 253 -16.00 6.42 14.16
C PRO A 253 -15.78 5.02 13.56
N ASN A 254 -16.52 4.71 12.48
CA ASN A 254 -16.44 3.43 11.77
C ASN A 254 -15.42 3.42 10.63
N ILE A 255 -14.52 4.41 10.57
CA ILE A 255 -13.52 4.50 9.50
C ILE A 255 -12.65 3.24 9.46
N GLU A 256 -12.62 2.61 8.28
CA GLU A 256 -11.79 1.46 7.97
C GLU A 256 -10.55 1.88 7.17
N HIS A 257 -10.69 2.90 6.32
CA HIS A 257 -9.64 3.42 5.44
C HIS A 257 -9.56 4.94 5.53
N LEU A 258 -8.43 5.43 6.02
CA LEU A 258 -8.11 6.85 6.06
C LEU A 258 -6.88 7.09 5.19
N ASP A 259 -7.16 7.46 3.94
CA ASP A 259 -6.19 7.60 2.86
C ASP A 259 -6.01 9.08 2.47
N GLY A 260 -4.97 9.37 1.69
CA GLY A 260 -4.59 10.73 1.28
C GLY A 260 -3.09 10.93 1.26
N TRP A 261 -2.42 10.28 2.21
CA TRP A 261 -0.96 10.22 2.29
C TRP A 261 -0.32 9.30 1.23
N LYS A 262 -1.06 8.36 0.66
CA LYS A 262 -0.52 7.45 -0.36
C LYS A 262 0.00 8.19 -1.60
N ALA A 263 -0.50 9.40 -1.86
CA ALA A 263 -0.02 10.30 -2.92
C ALA A 263 1.10 11.25 -2.45
N SER A 264 1.34 11.36 -1.14
CA SER A 264 2.45 12.12 -0.56
C SER A 264 3.69 11.26 -0.32
N TYR A 265 3.53 9.93 -0.39
CA TYR A 265 4.56 8.92 -0.19
C TYR A 265 5.22 8.51 -1.51
N SER A 266 6.54 8.66 -1.58
CA SER A 266 7.38 7.99 -2.59
C SER A 266 8.29 6.98 -1.90
N ASP A 267 8.42 5.79 -2.50
CA ASP A 267 9.38 4.76 -2.11
C ASP A 267 10.19 4.20 -3.28
N GLU A 268 10.02 4.79 -4.48
CA GLU A 268 10.68 4.32 -5.69
C GLU A 268 12.16 4.70 -5.73
N THR A 269 12.50 5.92 -5.32
CA THR A 269 13.88 6.45 -5.33
C THR A 269 14.32 6.93 -3.94
N GLU A 270 13.43 7.59 -3.20
CA GLU A 270 13.72 8.12 -1.87
C GLU A 270 12.50 8.05 -0.98
N LEU A 271 12.69 7.77 0.31
CA LEU A 271 11.63 7.77 1.30
C LEU A 271 11.25 9.21 1.64
N ARG A 272 10.21 9.73 0.99
CA ARG A 272 9.71 11.09 1.24
C ARG A 272 8.22 11.06 1.54
N CYS A 273 7.80 11.82 2.54
CA CYS A 273 6.40 12.09 2.81
C CYS A 273 6.18 13.59 2.87
N SER A 274 5.30 14.11 2.04
CA SER A 274 4.86 15.50 2.15
C SER A 274 3.48 15.55 2.78
N GLU A 275 3.26 14.82 3.88
CA GLU A 275 2.07 14.87 4.75
C GLU A 275 2.35 14.17 6.08
N VAL A 276 2.39 14.95 7.17
CA VAL A 276 2.55 14.43 8.54
C VAL A 276 1.49 15.10 9.41
N TRP A 277 0.79 14.30 10.22
CA TRP A 277 -0.24 14.73 11.14
C TRP A 277 0.43 15.17 12.45
N PHE A 278 1.07 16.34 12.44
CA PHE A 278 1.65 16.94 13.64
C PHE A 278 0.57 17.31 14.66
N CYS A 279 -0.10 16.33 15.24
CA CYS A 279 -1.20 16.51 16.17
C CYS A 279 -0.70 16.53 17.62
N SER A 280 -1.54 17.01 18.53
CA SER A 280 -1.33 16.85 19.95
C SER A 280 -1.61 15.40 20.39
N LEU A 281 -0.96 14.98 21.48
CA LEU A 281 -1.18 13.66 22.06
C LEU A 281 -2.64 13.42 22.48
N GLY A 282 -3.34 14.47 22.93
CA GLY A 282 -4.75 14.40 23.31
C GLY A 282 -5.66 14.04 22.14
N THR A 283 -5.50 14.74 21.02
CA THR A 283 -6.26 14.45 19.80
C THR A 283 -5.94 13.06 19.25
N TRP A 284 -4.65 12.70 19.22
CA TRP A 284 -4.23 11.37 18.79
C TRP A 284 -4.88 10.26 19.61
N ARG A 285 -4.88 10.39 20.94
CA ARG A 285 -5.52 9.42 21.84
C ARG A 285 -7.00 9.25 21.54
N LYS A 286 -7.73 10.35 21.38
CA LYS A 286 -9.17 10.32 21.04
C LYS A 286 -9.43 9.65 19.69
N PHE A 287 -8.59 9.94 18.69
CA PHE A 287 -8.65 9.25 17.39
C PHE A 287 -8.41 7.75 17.55
N CYS A 288 -7.39 7.34 18.31
CA CYS A 288 -7.11 5.93 18.56
C CYS A 288 -8.25 5.22 19.30
N GLU A 289 -8.85 5.84 20.32
CA GLU A 289 -9.96 5.27 21.09
C GLU A 289 -11.23 5.11 20.25
N THR A 290 -11.49 6.05 19.34
CA THR A 290 -12.74 6.08 18.57
C THR A 290 -12.64 5.26 17.28
N CYS A 291 -11.57 5.42 16.50
CA CYS A 291 -11.40 4.83 15.17
C CYS A 291 -10.71 3.45 15.26
N THR A 292 -11.37 2.45 15.83
CA THR A 292 -10.79 1.10 16.05
C THR A 292 -10.92 0.15 14.87
N LYS A 293 -11.74 0.50 13.87
CA LYS A 293 -12.02 -0.34 12.69
C LYS A 293 -11.01 -0.20 11.54
N ILE A 294 -9.96 0.61 11.74
CA ILE A 294 -8.92 0.85 10.73
C ILE A 294 -8.31 -0.48 10.26
N ARG A 295 -8.20 -0.65 8.95
CA ARG A 295 -7.68 -1.86 8.29
C ARG A 295 -6.26 -1.72 7.76
N GLU A 296 -5.84 -0.49 7.48
CA GLU A 296 -4.50 -0.16 6.98
C GLU A 296 -3.99 1.10 7.68
N PHE A 297 -2.73 1.08 8.10
CA PHE A 297 -2.10 2.24 8.73
C PHE A 297 -0.63 2.39 8.33
N ASN A 298 -0.18 3.62 8.08
CA ASN A 298 1.21 3.91 7.77
C ASN A 298 1.75 4.94 8.76
N TRP A 299 2.76 4.54 9.53
CA TRP A 299 3.36 5.38 10.55
C TRP A 299 4.18 6.56 10.03
N PHE A 300 4.48 6.62 8.73
CA PHE A 300 5.19 7.76 8.15
C PHE A 300 4.44 9.10 8.29
N VAL A 301 3.11 9.02 8.44
CA VAL A 301 2.23 10.20 8.44
C VAL A 301 1.86 10.62 9.85
N ALA A 302 2.29 9.87 10.87
CA ALA A 302 1.93 10.11 12.26
C ALA A 302 3.18 10.43 13.08
N PRO A 303 3.04 11.14 14.21
CA PRO A 303 4.14 11.37 15.13
C PRO A 303 4.67 10.03 15.65
N PHE A 304 5.96 9.77 15.46
CA PHE A 304 6.59 8.48 15.78
C PHE A 304 7.40 8.56 17.08
N ASP A 305 6.70 8.40 18.21
CA ASP A 305 7.26 8.48 19.56
C ASP A 305 6.54 7.55 20.52
N ARG A 306 7.21 7.19 21.63
CA ARG A 306 6.70 6.30 22.67
C ARG A 306 5.29 6.64 23.13
N ASP A 307 4.93 7.93 23.29
CA ASP A 307 3.63 8.31 23.84
C ASP A 307 2.51 8.09 22.82
N TYR A 308 2.79 8.35 21.54
CA TYR A 308 1.87 8.11 20.43
C TYR A 308 1.71 6.62 20.13
N LEU A 309 2.83 5.86 20.17
CA LEU A 309 2.83 4.41 20.05
C LEU A 309 2.03 3.76 21.19
N ALA A 310 2.21 4.22 22.42
CA ALA A 310 1.46 3.74 23.58
C ALA A 310 -0.03 4.06 23.50
N ALA A 311 -0.40 5.27 23.08
CA ALA A 311 -1.80 5.66 22.88
C ALA A 311 -2.48 4.81 21.79
N PHE A 312 -1.77 4.51 20.70
CA PHE A 312 -2.23 3.60 19.66
C PHE A 312 -2.42 2.17 20.22
N ALA A 313 -1.43 1.68 20.97
CA ALA A 313 -1.45 0.33 21.54
C ALA A 313 -2.55 0.14 22.61
N ALA A 314 -2.89 1.19 23.35
CA ALA A 314 -3.94 1.16 24.38
C ALA A 314 -5.34 0.89 23.82
N SER A 315 -5.56 1.12 22.51
CA SER A 315 -6.83 0.92 21.83
C SER A 315 -6.68 -0.10 20.70
N PRO A 316 -6.93 -1.40 20.96
CA PRO A 316 -6.71 -2.47 19.99
C PRO A 316 -7.36 -2.21 18.63
N LYS A 317 -6.65 -2.60 17.56
CA LYS A 317 -7.08 -2.51 16.16
C LYS A 317 -7.31 -3.91 15.60
N PRO A 318 -8.40 -4.60 15.98
CA PRO A 318 -8.62 -6.01 15.67
C PRO A 318 -8.77 -6.29 14.17
N ASN A 319 -9.04 -5.27 13.36
CA ASN A 319 -9.21 -5.41 11.90
C ASN A 319 -8.02 -4.88 11.09
N LEU A 320 -6.95 -4.41 11.75
CA LEU A 320 -5.76 -3.89 11.07
C LEU A 320 -5.01 -5.04 10.41
N THR A 321 -5.06 -5.10 9.08
CA THR A 321 -4.41 -6.17 8.29
C THR A 321 -3.13 -5.72 7.61
N LYS A 322 -2.91 -4.41 7.45
CA LYS A 322 -1.72 -3.86 6.80
C LYS A 322 -1.12 -2.74 7.63
N MET A 323 0.18 -2.80 7.88
CA MET A 323 0.89 -1.76 8.60
C MET A 323 2.25 -1.48 7.96
N THR A 324 2.58 -0.20 7.83
CA THR A 324 3.94 0.24 7.51
C THR A 324 4.53 0.95 8.73
N LEU A 325 5.69 0.48 9.20
CA LEU A 325 6.52 1.12 10.21
C LEU A 325 7.68 1.85 9.53
N THR A 326 7.69 3.16 9.68
CA THR A 326 8.80 4.02 9.25
C THR A 326 8.69 5.36 9.98
N CYS A 327 9.79 6.09 10.08
CA CYS A 327 9.85 7.37 10.79
C CYS A 327 10.93 8.26 10.22
N GLY A 328 10.87 9.56 10.54
CA GLY A 328 11.79 10.55 9.97
C GLY A 328 11.28 11.09 8.64
N ASN A 329 11.47 12.38 8.41
CA ASN A 329 11.01 13.11 7.25
C ASN A 329 11.74 14.46 7.22
N ASP A 330 12.85 14.57 6.51
CA ASP A 330 13.83 15.62 6.85
C ASP A 330 13.83 16.82 5.88
N GLU A 331 12.86 16.92 4.96
CA GLU A 331 12.96 17.86 3.83
C GLU A 331 11.86 18.94 3.77
N TYR A 332 10.74 18.79 4.48
CA TYR A 332 9.55 19.60 4.25
C TYR A 332 9.04 20.41 5.45
N PHE A 333 9.58 20.19 6.66
CA PHE A 333 9.05 20.76 7.89
C PHE A 333 10.17 21.34 8.75
N SER A 334 9.81 22.22 9.68
CA SER A 334 10.76 22.85 10.60
C SER A 334 11.45 21.81 11.51
N ASP A 335 12.65 22.13 11.97
CA ASP A 335 13.37 21.29 12.94
C ASP A 335 12.55 21.06 14.23
N VAL A 336 11.70 22.01 14.64
CA VAL A 336 10.86 21.90 15.84
C VAL A 336 9.77 20.83 15.67
N LEU A 337 9.14 20.77 14.49
CA LEU A 337 8.15 19.74 14.17
C LEU A 337 8.81 18.38 14.01
N LEU A 338 9.95 18.34 13.31
CA LEU A 338 10.67 17.10 13.03
C LEU A 338 11.39 16.53 14.23
N SER A 339 11.83 17.38 15.16
CA SER A 339 12.42 16.97 16.45
C SER A 339 11.35 16.41 17.39
N GLY A 340 10.10 16.85 17.26
CA GLY A 340 9.02 16.59 18.20
C GLY A 340 8.99 17.58 19.38
N GLU A 341 9.81 18.63 19.34
CA GLU A 341 9.82 19.65 20.39
C GLU A 341 8.49 20.42 20.48
N TYR A 342 7.70 20.43 19.40
CA TYR A 342 6.37 21.05 19.39
C TYR A 342 5.40 20.46 20.44
N TYR A 343 5.57 19.19 20.85
CA TYR A 343 4.69 18.56 21.84
C TYR A 343 5.39 18.19 23.15
N ARG A 344 6.71 17.95 23.15
CA ARG A 344 7.46 17.60 24.37
C ARG A 344 8.93 18.03 24.30
N ALA A 345 9.43 18.58 25.41
CA ALA A 345 10.87 18.85 25.59
C ALA A 345 11.71 17.56 25.45
N GLY A 346 12.81 17.63 24.71
CA GLY A 346 13.65 16.48 24.37
C GLY A 346 13.18 15.68 23.15
N GLY A 347 12.07 16.09 22.52
CA GLY A 347 11.62 15.57 21.25
C GLY A 347 11.16 14.11 21.28
N PHE A 348 11.03 13.53 20.08
CA PHE A 348 10.59 12.16 19.86
C PHE A 348 11.67 11.14 20.27
N SER A 349 11.27 10.13 21.03
CA SER A 349 12.05 8.97 21.48
C SER A 349 11.18 7.70 21.54
N PHE A 350 11.75 6.54 21.24
CA PHE A 350 11.03 5.26 21.33
C PHE A 350 11.98 4.08 21.59
N SER A 351 11.43 2.98 22.07
CA SER A 351 12.14 1.73 22.38
C SER A 351 11.58 0.55 21.58
N THR A 352 12.32 -0.56 21.56
CA THR A 352 11.82 -1.85 21.03
C THR A 352 10.50 -2.24 21.70
N GLU A 353 10.40 -2.07 23.03
CA GLU A 353 9.18 -2.34 23.81
C GLU A 353 7.98 -1.49 23.35
N SER A 354 8.21 -0.23 22.97
CA SER A 354 7.13 0.61 22.42
C SER A 354 6.59 0.04 21.11
N LEU A 355 7.45 -0.53 20.27
CA LEU A 355 7.06 -1.18 19.02
C LEU A 355 6.34 -2.51 19.27
N THR A 356 6.76 -3.31 20.25
CA THR A 356 6.08 -4.57 20.58
C THR A 356 4.68 -4.34 21.14
N HIS A 357 4.45 -3.26 21.89
CA HIS A 357 3.10 -2.86 22.30
C HIS A 357 2.20 -2.49 21.11
N VAL A 358 2.74 -1.88 20.05
CA VAL A 358 1.97 -1.64 18.83
C VAL A 358 1.56 -2.95 18.16
N LEU A 359 2.45 -3.95 18.14
CA LEU A 359 2.14 -5.28 17.61
C LEU A 359 1.05 -5.98 18.42
N SER A 360 1.08 -5.90 19.76
CA SER A 360 0.06 -6.54 20.60
C SER A 360 -1.35 -5.97 20.39
N ALA A 361 -1.46 -4.73 19.91
CA ALA A 361 -2.72 -4.11 19.54
C ALA A 361 -3.25 -4.53 18.15
N CYS A 362 -2.48 -5.29 17.35
CA CYS A 362 -2.78 -5.60 15.94
C CYS A 362 -2.81 -7.11 15.65
N PRO A 363 -3.72 -7.90 16.26
CA PRO A 363 -3.71 -9.36 16.16
C PRO A 363 -4.04 -9.91 14.76
N ALA A 364 -4.77 -9.14 13.93
CA ALA A 364 -5.15 -9.54 12.57
C ALA A 364 -4.16 -9.09 11.49
N LEU A 365 -2.95 -8.67 11.87
CA LEU A 365 -1.96 -8.14 10.95
C LEU A 365 -1.48 -9.22 9.97
N ARG A 366 -1.59 -8.94 8.67
CA ARG A 366 -1.24 -9.85 7.57
C ARG A 366 -0.06 -9.36 6.73
N ASP A 367 0.08 -8.05 6.57
CA ASP A 367 1.16 -7.42 5.79
C ASP A 367 1.85 -6.37 6.67
N LEU A 368 3.08 -6.65 7.08
CA LEU A 368 3.93 -5.72 7.81
C LEU A 368 5.10 -5.30 6.93
N ARG A 369 5.22 -3.99 6.70
CA ARG A 369 6.37 -3.39 6.04
C ARG A 369 7.13 -2.50 7.01
N ILE A 370 8.45 -2.65 7.04
CA ILE A 370 9.37 -1.81 7.80
C ILE A 370 10.34 -1.22 6.79
N VAL A 371 10.41 0.11 6.74
CA VAL A 371 11.15 0.81 5.70
C VAL A 371 12.14 1.78 6.32
N PHE A 372 13.39 1.69 5.88
CA PHE A 372 14.48 2.57 6.28
C PHE A 372 14.91 3.48 5.13
N SER A 373 15.59 4.57 5.47
CA SER A 373 16.22 5.49 4.52
C SER A 373 17.44 6.15 5.15
N LYS A 374 18.63 5.87 4.64
CA LYS A 374 19.87 6.44 5.19
C LYS A 374 19.88 7.97 5.25
N LEU A 375 19.13 8.64 4.37
CA LEU A 375 19.03 10.10 4.37
C LEU A 375 18.35 10.65 5.63
N LEU A 376 17.66 9.78 6.38
CA LEU A 376 16.85 10.16 7.53
C LEU A 376 17.40 9.52 8.80
N TYR A 377 18.02 10.35 9.65
CA TYR A 377 18.68 9.90 10.90
C TYR A 377 17.76 9.04 11.78
N ARG A 378 16.48 9.39 11.86
CA ARG A 378 15.49 8.65 12.67
C ARG A 378 15.23 7.23 12.16
N THR A 379 15.37 6.97 10.86
CA THR A 379 15.23 5.60 10.36
C THR A 379 16.40 4.71 10.79
N GLN A 380 17.59 5.28 11.02
CA GLN A 380 18.72 4.55 11.60
C GLN A 380 18.41 4.13 13.03
N TRP A 381 17.83 5.03 13.83
CA TRP A 381 17.33 4.68 15.16
C TRP A 381 16.25 3.59 15.12
N LEU A 382 15.32 3.67 14.16
CA LEU A 382 14.34 2.59 13.97
C LEU A 382 15.05 1.27 13.66
N GLN A 383 16.03 1.27 12.76
CA GLN A 383 16.81 0.07 12.40
C GLN A 383 17.50 -0.57 13.62
N GLU A 384 17.99 0.23 14.57
CA GLU A 384 18.59 -0.26 15.82
C GLU A 384 17.58 -0.87 16.79
N ARG A 385 16.29 -0.55 16.67
CA ARG A 385 15.19 -1.10 17.50
C ARG A 385 14.48 -2.29 16.85
N ILE A 386 14.77 -2.60 15.59
CA ILE A 386 14.31 -3.85 14.96
C ILE A 386 15.33 -4.94 15.25
N ASP A 387 15.03 -5.75 16.26
CA ASP A 387 15.88 -6.82 16.78
C ASP A 387 15.13 -8.16 16.92
N ASP A 388 15.80 -9.18 17.45
CA ASP A 388 15.22 -10.50 17.70
C ASP A 388 14.01 -10.44 18.66
N SER A 389 14.00 -9.52 19.63
CA SER A 389 12.87 -9.34 20.55
C SER A 389 11.63 -8.85 19.80
N PHE A 390 11.81 -7.91 18.88
CA PHE A 390 10.75 -7.46 17.99
C PHE A 390 10.21 -8.59 17.10
N LEU A 391 11.09 -9.42 16.51
CA LEU A 391 10.66 -10.57 15.69
C LEU A 391 9.96 -11.66 16.51
N CYS A 392 10.42 -11.92 17.73
CA CYS A 392 9.74 -12.81 18.67
C CYS A 392 8.33 -12.28 19.02
N ALA A 393 8.20 -10.98 19.27
CA ALA A 393 6.92 -10.34 19.53
C ALA A 393 5.96 -10.45 18.33
N LEU A 394 6.45 -10.36 17.09
CA LEU A 394 5.62 -10.64 15.90
C LEU A 394 5.07 -12.06 15.91
N GLY A 395 5.91 -13.04 16.24
CA GLY A 395 5.50 -14.45 16.34
C GLY A 395 4.40 -14.69 17.38
N VAL A 396 4.39 -13.91 18.46
CA VAL A 396 3.42 -14.03 19.55
C VAL A 396 2.13 -13.27 19.26
N TYR A 397 2.25 -12.01 18.82
CA TYR A 397 1.11 -11.11 18.73
C TYR A 397 0.42 -11.07 17.37
N CYS A 398 1.10 -11.47 16.30
CA CYS A 398 0.58 -11.39 14.92
C CYS A 398 0.58 -12.77 14.24
N PRO A 399 -0.22 -13.74 14.71
CA PRO A 399 -0.22 -15.11 14.18
C PRO A 399 -0.71 -15.22 12.73
N GLU A 400 -1.48 -14.24 12.25
CA GLU A 400 -2.04 -14.16 10.89
C GLU A 400 -1.08 -13.53 9.88
N LEU A 401 0.17 -13.26 10.26
CA LEU A 401 1.12 -12.56 9.39
C LEU A 401 1.43 -13.40 8.14
N GLU A 402 1.06 -12.88 6.97
CA GLU A 402 1.27 -13.51 5.65
C GLU A 402 2.53 -12.97 4.96
N ARG A 403 2.85 -11.70 5.18
CA ARG A 403 3.92 -10.97 4.53
C ARG A 403 4.68 -10.08 5.51
N LEU A 404 6.00 -10.24 5.54
CA LEU A 404 6.93 -9.36 6.23
C LEU A 404 7.93 -8.78 5.23
N VAL A 405 8.09 -7.46 5.23
CA VAL A 405 9.11 -6.76 4.44
C VAL A 405 9.90 -5.87 5.37
N ILE A 406 11.20 -6.11 5.50
CA ILE A 406 12.15 -5.25 6.21
C ILE A 406 13.16 -4.80 5.17
N ASP A 407 13.09 -3.54 4.75
CA ASP A 407 13.87 -3.06 3.62
C ASP A 407 14.36 -1.62 3.78
N GLU A 408 15.35 -1.23 2.99
CA GLU A 408 15.88 0.14 2.93
C GLU A 408 15.86 0.66 1.48
N ILE A 409 15.31 1.87 1.33
CA ILE A 409 15.22 2.62 0.07
C ILE A 409 16.57 3.33 -0.19
N GLU A 410 16.93 3.46 -1.46
CA GLU A 410 18.28 3.66 -2.03
C GLU A 410 19.32 4.54 -1.27
N SER A 411 20.56 4.03 -1.17
CA SER A 411 21.82 4.71 -1.54
C SER A 411 22.93 3.66 -1.71
N VAL A 412 23.36 3.45 -2.95
CA VAL A 412 24.20 2.35 -3.47
C VAL A 412 25.56 2.13 -2.78
N ASN A 413 25.97 2.92 -1.78
CA ASN A 413 27.37 2.95 -1.38
C ASN A 413 27.69 2.54 0.07
N HIS A 414 26.77 2.57 1.05
CA HIS A 414 27.14 2.20 2.44
C HIS A 414 25.95 1.70 3.27
N TYR A 415 25.50 0.48 3.01
CA TYR A 415 24.46 -0.19 3.79
C TYR A 415 25.08 -0.96 4.95
N GLN A 416 24.75 -0.58 6.19
CA GLN A 416 25.08 -1.39 7.36
C GLN A 416 24.04 -2.50 7.53
N ALA A 417 24.49 -3.70 7.91
CA ALA A 417 23.61 -4.79 8.28
C ALA A 417 22.83 -4.45 9.56
N ILE A 418 21.59 -4.94 9.67
CA ILE A 418 20.81 -4.89 10.90
C ILE A 418 21.51 -5.78 11.92
N ARG A 419 22.05 -5.17 12.98
CA ARG A 419 22.85 -5.88 14.00
C ARG A 419 22.00 -6.66 14.99
N GLY A 420 20.74 -6.26 15.18
CA GLY A 420 19.83 -6.83 16.17
C GLY A 420 19.10 -8.10 15.72
N ILE A 421 19.15 -8.46 14.44
CA ILE A 421 18.47 -9.64 13.89
C ILE A 421 19.49 -10.77 13.67
N SER A 422 19.26 -11.89 14.32
CA SER A 422 20.04 -13.13 14.24
C SER A 422 19.15 -14.34 13.89
N ASP A 423 19.69 -15.54 14.03
CA ASP A 423 18.95 -16.79 13.80
C ASP A 423 17.81 -16.99 14.82
N VAL A 424 17.91 -16.37 16.01
CA VAL A 424 16.84 -16.41 17.03
C VAL A 424 15.57 -15.77 16.49
N GLY A 425 15.68 -14.57 15.89
CA GLY A 425 14.55 -13.88 15.27
C GLY A 425 14.00 -14.64 14.06
N LEU A 426 14.86 -15.26 13.24
CA LEU A 426 14.40 -16.11 12.13
C LEU A 426 13.64 -17.34 12.63
N ALA A 427 14.09 -17.98 13.70
CA ALA A 427 13.41 -19.13 14.28
C ALA A 427 12.01 -18.76 14.78
N ALA A 428 11.81 -17.55 15.29
CA ALA A 428 10.47 -17.05 15.65
C ALA A 428 9.58 -16.88 14.43
N LEU A 429 10.10 -16.29 13.34
CA LEU A 429 9.35 -16.12 12.09
C LEU A 429 9.03 -17.46 11.42
N ALA A 430 9.94 -18.44 11.51
CA ALA A 430 9.77 -19.75 10.88
C ALA A 430 8.47 -20.44 11.34
N ARG A 431 8.12 -20.27 12.63
CA ARG A 431 6.95 -20.88 13.28
C ARG A 431 5.61 -20.24 12.91
N LEU A 432 5.61 -19.11 12.20
CA LEU A 432 4.37 -18.45 11.80
C LEU A 432 3.67 -19.28 10.71
N PRO A 433 2.43 -19.74 10.95
CA PRO A 433 1.75 -20.68 10.06
C PRO A 433 1.32 -20.08 8.73
N GLN A 434 1.01 -18.77 8.72
CA GLN A 434 0.51 -18.08 7.53
C GLN A 434 1.60 -17.34 6.75
N LEU A 435 2.84 -17.31 7.26
CA LEU A 435 3.91 -16.49 6.70
C LEU A 435 4.40 -17.07 5.37
N ARG A 436 4.02 -16.42 4.27
CA ARG A 436 4.28 -16.85 2.89
C ARG A 436 5.35 -16.01 2.20
N SER A 437 5.55 -14.76 2.62
CA SER A 437 6.47 -13.84 1.96
C SER A 437 7.33 -13.10 2.98
N ILE A 438 8.64 -13.25 2.86
CA ILE A 438 9.62 -12.56 3.72
C ILE A 438 10.62 -11.84 2.83
N THR A 439 10.76 -10.53 3.00
CA THR A 439 11.87 -9.76 2.45
C THR A 439 12.68 -9.21 3.60
N LEU A 440 13.98 -9.52 3.64
CA LEU A 440 14.87 -9.12 4.73
C LEU A 440 16.10 -8.40 4.19
N LYS A 441 16.31 -7.16 4.66
CA LYS A 441 17.57 -6.42 4.55
C LYS A 441 18.70 -7.22 5.21
N GLN A 442 19.93 -7.01 4.76
CA GLN A 442 21.10 -7.68 5.31
C GLN A 442 21.13 -7.61 6.86
N SER A 443 21.30 -8.75 7.50
CA SER A 443 21.30 -8.95 8.95
C SER A 443 22.47 -9.85 9.37
N ARG A 444 22.51 -10.31 10.63
CA ARG A 444 23.51 -11.26 11.15
C ARG A 444 23.08 -12.72 11.04
N CYS A 445 22.06 -13.02 10.25
CA CYS A 445 21.57 -14.38 10.08
C CYS A 445 22.60 -15.25 9.35
N THR A 446 22.73 -16.49 9.79
CA THR A 446 23.63 -17.48 9.17
C THR A 446 22.95 -18.18 8.00
N ALA A 447 23.74 -18.91 7.20
CA ALA A 447 23.21 -19.79 6.17
C ALA A 447 22.24 -20.85 6.73
N GLU A 448 22.51 -21.34 7.94
CA GLU A 448 21.68 -22.32 8.65
C GLU A 448 20.36 -21.68 9.08
N GLY A 449 20.38 -20.52 9.74
CA GLY A 449 19.16 -19.81 10.13
C GLY A 449 18.27 -19.43 8.93
N ILE A 450 18.85 -19.03 7.80
CA ILE A 450 18.11 -18.75 6.56
C ILE A 450 17.45 -20.02 6.01
N LEU A 451 18.13 -21.16 6.07
CA LEU A 451 17.59 -22.42 5.60
C LEU A 451 16.50 -22.95 6.55
N ASP A 452 16.71 -22.84 7.86
CA ASP A 452 15.73 -23.21 8.89
C ASP A 452 14.45 -22.40 8.82
N LEU A 453 14.52 -21.12 8.41
CA LEU A 453 13.35 -20.29 8.13
C LEU A 453 12.40 -20.90 7.08
N ILE A 454 12.96 -21.68 6.16
CA ILE A 454 12.24 -22.35 5.08
C ILE A 454 11.84 -23.76 5.48
N LEU A 455 12.78 -24.52 6.07
CA LEU A 455 12.57 -25.94 6.38
C LEU A 455 11.73 -26.17 7.64
N ASN A 456 11.62 -25.19 8.53
CA ASN A 456 10.73 -25.25 9.69
C ASN A 456 9.36 -24.60 9.42
N ASP A 457 8.92 -24.56 8.17
CA ASP A 457 7.56 -24.12 7.80
C ASP A 457 6.50 -25.08 8.39
N PRO A 458 5.52 -24.59 9.18
CA PRO A 458 4.40 -25.39 9.64
C PRO A 458 3.57 -26.01 8.52
N HIS A 459 3.59 -25.41 7.32
CA HIS A 459 2.84 -25.85 6.15
C HIS A 459 3.79 -26.04 4.95
N PRO A 460 4.64 -27.08 4.94
CA PRO A 460 5.71 -27.25 3.94
C PRO A 460 5.18 -27.42 2.50
N ARG A 461 3.92 -27.84 2.34
CA ARG A 461 3.25 -27.96 1.04
C ARG A 461 2.74 -26.63 0.48
N ASP A 462 2.58 -25.62 1.33
CA ASP A 462 2.26 -24.27 0.91
C ASP A 462 3.54 -23.56 0.47
N LYS A 463 3.43 -22.71 -0.55
CA LYS A 463 4.61 -22.06 -1.10
C LYS A 463 5.09 -20.92 -0.18
N ARG A 464 6.25 -21.09 0.46
CA ARG A 464 6.96 -20.01 1.19
C ARG A 464 8.02 -19.34 0.30
N CYS A 465 7.97 -18.01 0.22
CA CYS A 465 8.90 -17.17 -0.54
C CYS A 465 9.73 -16.33 0.44
N VAL A 466 11.03 -16.57 0.46
CA VAL A 466 11.99 -15.85 1.29
C VAL A 466 12.97 -15.14 0.37
N SER A 467 13.15 -13.84 0.56
CA SER A 467 14.10 -13.00 -0.16
C SER A 467 15.01 -12.31 0.86
N VAL A 468 16.28 -12.69 0.90
CA VAL A 468 17.25 -12.12 1.85
C VAL A 468 18.33 -11.38 1.06
N ARG A 469 18.60 -10.13 1.43
CA ARG A 469 19.76 -9.39 0.92
C ARG A 469 21.02 -9.88 1.64
N VAL A 470 22.02 -10.29 0.87
CA VAL A 470 23.29 -10.84 1.38
C VAL A 470 24.46 -10.17 0.65
N GLY A 471 25.56 -9.94 1.35
CA GLY A 471 26.75 -9.26 0.82
C GLY A 471 26.91 -7.83 1.36
N SER A 472 28.15 -7.37 1.53
CA SER A 472 28.49 -6.01 1.98
C SER A 472 29.72 -5.47 1.25
N VAL A 473 29.78 -4.15 1.04
CA VAL A 473 30.97 -3.44 0.55
C VAL A 473 31.85 -3.02 1.74
N GLY A 474 33.12 -3.45 1.76
CA GLY A 474 34.23 -2.67 2.31
C GLY A 474 34.45 -2.65 3.83
N GLY A 475 34.06 -3.67 4.61
CA GLY A 475 34.39 -3.77 6.04
C GLY A 475 35.07 -5.10 6.43
N PRO A 476 35.80 -5.15 7.57
CA PRO A 476 36.46 -6.36 8.09
C PRO A 476 35.49 -7.49 8.51
N HIS A 477 34.18 -7.26 8.38
CA HIS A 477 33.11 -8.23 8.66
C HIS A 477 32.21 -8.49 7.44
N CYS A 478 32.73 -8.28 6.22
CA CYS A 478 32.01 -8.55 4.98
C CYS A 478 31.67 -10.05 4.85
N VAL A 479 30.41 -10.39 5.05
CA VAL A 479 29.86 -11.68 4.62
C VAL A 479 29.88 -11.70 3.08
N GLN A 480 30.72 -12.53 2.48
CA GLN A 480 30.78 -12.65 1.03
C GLN A 480 29.54 -13.39 0.53
N PHE A 481 28.79 -12.76 -0.38
CA PHE A 481 27.57 -13.31 -0.97
C PHE A 481 27.71 -14.77 -1.41
N TYR A 482 28.82 -15.09 -2.06
CA TYR A 482 29.09 -16.43 -2.58
C TYR A 482 29.44 -17.46 -1.52
N GLU A 483 30.02 -17.06 -0.39
CA GLU A 483 30.27 -17.99 0.73
C GLU A 483 28.96 -18.38 1.41
N VAL A 484 28.01 -17.45 1.58
CA VAL A 484 26.67 -17.79 2.09
C VAL A 484 25.93 -18.71 1.13
N LEU A 485 26.00 -18.42 -0.18
CA LEU A 485 25.40 -19.31 -1.18
C LEU A 485 26.03 -20.71 -1.13
N LEU A 486 27.35 -20.82 -1.08
CA LEU A 486 28.04 -22.11 -0.99
C LEU A 486 27.70 -22.86 0.30
N ALA A 487 27.60 -22.15 1.43
CA ALA A 487 27.17 -22.72 2.70
C ALA A 487 25.73 -23.26 2.62
N ILE A 488 24.79 -22.52 2.03
CA ILE A 488 23.41 -22.98 1.82
C ILE A 488 23.37 -24.22 0.92
N LEU A 489 24.13 -24.23 -0.19
CA LEU A 489 24.20 -25.38 -1.08
C LEU A 489 24.79 -26.61 -0.38
N ALA A 490 25.82 -26.43 0.45
CA ALA A 490 26.42 -27.50 1.24
C ALA A 490 25.47 -28.05 2.30
N LEU A 491 24.75 -27.17 3.01
CA LEU A 491 23.73 -27.55 3.99
C LEU A 491 22.60 -28.35 3.34
N LEU A 492 22.11 -27.93 2.17
CA LEU A 492 21.12 -28.69 1.42
C LEU A 492 21.66 -30.07 1.00
N LEU A 493 22.88 -30.13 0.47
CA LEU A 493 23.52 -31.39 0.07
C LEU A 493 23.73 -32.38 1.23
N ALA A 494 23.93 -31.88 2.45
CA ALA A 494 24.09 -32.70 3.63
C ALA A 494 22.77 -33.35 4.09
N ARG A 495 21.62 -32.92 3.56
CA ARG A 495 20.30 -33.45 3.92
C ARG A 495 19.97 -34.70 3.10
N PRO A 496 19.11 -35.60 3.64
CA PRO A 496 18.58 -36.74 2.89
C PRO A 496 17.83 -36.27 1.65
N ALA A 497 17.96 -36.99 0.54
CA ALA A 497 17.33 -36.65 -0.75
C ALA A 497 15.81 -36.42 -0.64
N GLU A 498 15.17 -37.10 0.32
CA GLU A 498 13.73 -37.13 0.55
C GLU A 498 13.20 -35.92 1.33
N GLU A 499 14.03 -35.24 2.10
CA GLU A 499 13.58 -34.15 2.99
C GLU A 499 13.03 -32.95 2.19
N PRO A 500 13.70 -32.43 1.12
CA PRO A 500 13.17 -31.31 0.36
C PRO A 500 11.96 -31.64 -0.53
N LEU A 501 11.64 -32.92 -0.77
CA LEU A 501 10.48 -33.32 -1.59
C LEU A 501 9.14 -32.91 -0.96
N GLY A 502 9.12 -32.71 0.35
CA GLY A 502 7.94 -32.25 1.09
C GLY A 502 7.72 -30.74 1.06
N TYR A 503 8.73 -29.95 0.64
CA TYR A 503 8.77 -28.51 0.79
C TYR A 503 8.63 -27.75 -0.53
N ARG A 504 7.73 -26.77 -0.56
CA ARG A 504 7.58 -25.83 -1.68
C ARG A 504 8.10 -24.47 -1.27
N PHE A 505 9.26 -24.07 -1.80
CA PHE A 505 9.84 -22.79 -1.43
C PHE A 505 10.54 -22.08 -2.57
N ARG A 506 10.71 -20.76 -2.39
CA ARG A 506 11.60 -19.91 -3.19
C ARG A 506 12.49 -19.13 -2.24
N LEU A 507 13.78 -19.43 -2.23
CA LEU A 507 14.81 -18.63 -1.57
C LEU A 507 15.50 -17.77 -2.61
N GLU A 508 15.43 -16.45 -2.46
CA GLU A 508 16.15 -15.48 -3.27
C GLU A 508 17.22 -14.80 -2.42
N LEU A 509 18.49 -15.07 -2.73
CA LEU A 509 19.63 -14.37 -2.16
C LEU A 509 19.95 -13.21 -3.09
N VAL A 510 19.70 -11.98 -2.65
CA VAL A 510 19.99 -10.78 -3.42
C VAL A 510 21.40 -10.32 -3.09
N ALA A 511 22.25 -10.28 -4.11
CA ALA A 511 23.61 -9.80 -4.00
C ALA A 511 23.62 -8.29 -3.76
N HIS A 512 24.32 -7.88 -2.71
CA HIS A 512 24.44 -6.48 -2.35
C HIS A 512 25.93 -6.07 -2.31
N GLY A 513 26.27 -4.94 -2.92
CA GLY A 513 27.63 -4.40 -2.84
C GLY A 513 28.72 -5.18 -3.59
N THR A 514 28.39 -6.02 -4.56
CA THR A 514 29.38 -6.87 -5.25
C THR A 514 30.22 -6.16 -6.31
N LYS A 515 30.09 -4.83 -6.45
CA LYS A 515 30.95 -4.06 -7.34
C LYS A 515 32.38 -4.13 -6.77
N HIS A 516 33.28 -4.82 -7.49
CA HIS A 516 34.75 -4.80 -7.34
C HIS A 516 35.46 -5.97 -6.64
N LEU A 517 34.81 -7.08 -6.30
CA LEU A 517 35.58 -8.29 -5.96
C LEU A 517 35.81 -9.12 -7.21
N ALA A 518 37.04 -9.10 -7.72
CA ALA A 518 37.51 -10.08 -8.69
C ALA A 518 37.32 -11.47 -8.06
N LEU A 519 36.30 -12.19 -8.53
CA LEU A 519 36.01 -13.52 -8.06
C LEU A 519 37.01 -14.50 -8.66
N ASP A 520 37.65 -15.26 -7.78
CA ASP A 520 38.61 -16.30 -8.13
C ASP A 520 37.92 -17.45 -8.88
N ASP A 521 38.60 -18.04 -9.87
CA ASP A 521 38.17 -19.22 -10.63
C ASP A 521 37.80 -20.39 -9.69
N VAL A 522 38.40 -20.42 -8.50
CA VAL A 522 38.09 -21.36 -7.41
C VAL A 522 36.62 -21.28 -6.98
N VAL A 523 36.07 -20.07 -6.81
CA VAL A 523 34.66 -19.89 -6.40
C VAL A 523 33.72 -20.34 -7.51
N HIS A 524 34.06 -20.05 -8.76
CA HIS A 524 33.29 -20.50 -9.93
C HIS A 524 33.24 -22.03 -9.99
N ALA A 525 34.38 -22.69 -9.84
CA ALA A 525 34.48 -24.15 -9.81
C ALA A 525 33.68 -24.77 -8.66
N ARG A 526 33.77 -24.21 -7.44
CA ARG A 526 33.00 -24.67 -6.28
C ARG A 526 31.50 -24.56 -6.49
N LEU A 527 31.02 -23.42 -7.04
CA LEU A 527 29.59 -23.23 -7.36
C LEU A 527 29.12 -24.21 -8.42
N LYS A 528 29.91 -24.42 -9.47
CA LYS A 528 29.59 -25.38 -10.54
C LYS A 528 29.46 -26.80 -10.02
N ASN A 529 30.40 -27.23 -9.18
CA ASN A 529 30.37 -28.57 -8.59
C ASN A 529 29.18 -28.72 -7.62
N SER A 530 28.95 -27.74 -6.75
CA SER A 530 27.88 -27.78 -5.75
C SER A 530 26.49 -27.76 -6.39
N THR A 531 26.27 -26.91 -7.40
CA THR A 531 24.98 -26.85 -8.13
C THR A 531 24.71 -28.12 -8.92
N LYS A 532 25.74 -28.71 -9.56
CA LYS A 532 25.61 -30.01 -10.24
C LYS A 532 25.29 -31.13 -9.26
N ALA A 533 26.02 -31.21 -8.15
CA ALA A 533 25.78 -32.18 -7.09
C ALA A 533 24.35 -32.04 -6.56
N LEU A 534 23.89 -30.81 -6.28
CA LEU A 534 22.56 -30.56 -5.75
C LEU A 534 21.46 -31.02 -6.72
N SER A 535 21.60 -30.72 -8.01
CA SER A 535 20.63 -31.16 -9.02
C SER A 535 20.58 -32.68 -9.21
N THR A 536 21.65 -33.38 -8.83
CA THR A 536 21.73 -34.85 -8.89
C THR A 536 21.13 -35.48 -7.62
N HIS A 537 21.42 -34.88 -6.46
CA HIS A 537 20.99 -35.38 -5.14
C HIS A 537 19.53 -35.01 -4.82
N HIS A 538 19.06 -33.84 -5.24
CA HIS A 538 17.68 -33.36 -5.07
C HIS A 538 17.07 -32.95 -6.41
N SER A 539 16.34 -33.86 -7.04
CA SER A 539 15.69 -33.62 -8.34
C SER A 539 14.59 -32.55 -8.29
N SER A 540 14.01 -32.28 -7.10
CA SER A 540 13.00 -31.23 -6.89
C SER A 540 13.58 -29.83 -6.73
N VAL A 541 14.89 -29.69 -6.47
CA VAL A 541 15.53 -28.41 -6.18
C VAL A 541 16.27 -27.88 -7.40
N ALA A 542 15.99 -26.63 -7.76
CA ALA A 542 16.61 -25.94 -8.89
C ALA A 542 17.23 -24.61 -8.48
N VAL A 543 18.45 -24.35 -8.95
CA VAL A 543 19.18 -23.09 -8.72
C VAL A 543 19.19 -22.26 -10.00
N TYR A 544 18.90 -20.97 -9.86
CA TYR A 544 18.89 -20.01 -10.96
C TYR A 544 19.72 -18.78 -10.60
N PHE A 545 20.54 -18.32 -11.54
CA PHE A 545 21.32 -17.10 -11.43
C PHE A 545 20.59 -15.99 -12.21
N CYS A 546 20.35 -14.87 -11.54
CA CYS A 546 19.61 -13.73 -12.08
C CYS A 546 20.57 -12.55 -12.29
N GLY A 547 20.76 -12.15 -13.56
CA GLY A 547 21.45 -10.92 -13.93
C GLY A 547 20.46 -9.76 -14.17
N GLN A 548 20.92 -8.67 -14.78
CA GLN A 548 20.06 -7.49 -15.05
C GLN A 548 18.89 -7.78 -16.01
N THR A 549 19.10 -8.65 -17.00
CA THR A 549 18.15 -8.83 -18.11
C THR A 549 17.67 -10.26 -18.29
N LYS A 550 18.32 -11.24 -17.64
CA LYS A 550 18.04 -12.66 -17.86
C LYS A 550 18.21 -13.49 -16.59
N ARG A 551 17.32 -14.47 -16.45
CA ARG A 551 17.41 -15.57 -15.48
C ARG A 551 17.93 -16.81 -16.18
N SER A 552 18.91 -17.48 -15.59
CA SER A 552 19.60 -18.63 -16.21
C SER A 552 19.84 -19.75 -15.21
N LYS A 553 19.69 -21.01 -15.65
CA LYS A 553 20.17 -22.19 -14.90
C LYS A 553 21.69 -22.39 -15.02
N ARG A 554 22.30 -21.83 -16.07
CA ARG A 554 23.76 -21.84 -16.26
C ARG A 554 24.38 -20.72 -15.43
N ILE A 555 25.45 -21.05 -14.71
CA ILE A 555 26.28 -20.08 -13.99
C ILE A 555 26.86 -19.09 -15.01
N PRO A 556 26.65 -17.77 -14.82
CA PRO A 556 27.25 -16.76 -15.69
C PRO A 556 28.78 -16.85 -15.69
N THR A 557 29.42 -16.50 -16.80
CA THR A 557 30.88 -16.34 -16.87
C THR A 557 31.36 -15.18 -16.00
N HIS A 558 30.55 -14.13 -15.91
CA HIS A 558 30.81 -12.91 -15.14
C HIS A 558 29.92 -12.89 -13.90
N LEU A 559 30.45 -13.39 -12.77
CA LEU A 559 29.74 -13.48 -11.50
C LEU A 559 29.47 -12.10 -10.87
N ASP A 560 30.26 -11.09 -11.19
CA ASP A 560 30.03 -9.68 -10.85
C ASP A 560 28.70 -9.14 -11.40
N ARG A 561 28.13 -9.77 -12.45
CA ARG A 561 26.85 -9.39 -13.06
C ARG A 561 25.63 -10.06 -12.42
N VAL A 562 25.84 -10.98 -11.49
CA VAL A 562 24.76 -11.65 -10.75
C VAL A 562 24.19 -10.68 -9.71
N ARG A 563 22.90 -10.37 -9.83
CA ARG A 563 22.16 -9.55 -8.85
C ARG A 563 21.45 -10.40 -7.81
N SER A 564 21.00 -11.59 -8.16
CA SER A 564 20.44 -12.54 -7.19
C SER A 564 20.62 -13.98 -7.63
N VAL A 565 20.55 -14.90 -6.67
CA VAL A 565 20.47 -16.34 -6.90
C VAL A 565 19.20 -16.85 -6.27
N VAL A 566 18.42 -17.60 -7.05
CA VAL A 566 17.11 -18.13 -6.64
C VAL A 566 17.19 -19.65 -6.57
N VAL A 567 17.01 -20.19 -5.37
CA VAL A 567 16.85 -21.63 -5.11
C VAL A 567 15.36 -21.92 -4.96
N ILE A 568 14.85 -22.89 -5.72
CA ILE A 568 13.44 -23.27 -5.71
C ILE A 568 13.31 -24.75 -5.47
N SER A 569 12.42 -25.15 -4.57
CA SER A 569 11.88 -26.51 -4.48
C SER A 569 10.42 -26.49 -4.98
N MET A 570 10.08 -27.45 -5.85
CA MET A 570 8.82 -27.47 -6.62
C MET A 570 7.67 -28.16 -5.91
#